data_AF-A0A918N5H4-F1
#
_entry.id   AF-A0A918N5H4-F1
#
_cell.length_a   1.000
_cell.length_b   1.000
_cell.length_c   1.000
_cell.angle_alpha   90.00
_cell.angle_beta   90.00
_cell.angle_gamma   90.00
#
_symmetry.space_group_name_H-M   'P 1'
#
loop_
_entity.id
_entity.type
_entity.pdbx_description
1 polymer ?
#
loop_
_entity_poly.entity_id
_entity_poly.type
_entity_poly.pdbx_seq_one_letter_code
_entity_poly.pdbx_strand_id
1 'polypeptide(L)'
;MPGERGLRLYDILPEYIRQQDKNHHTRRYLEGADVVLERLYQTLHQFYGDNFPGQPGVDAKDTGTGDPDRIASQEWLLPYFADLLDARLLSPLLEGRRTEVDRAVAWRQRKGTLAVVDEVSEAVGGWETVVQEGWTRLAMTPRLNEPLQQESLYGVEDTLNRNIPQQMTKHPGLPTVTPDMRLGSRAVRDPDPSVYSQVSEINGESIRWRQYYRHGVPCHHERIDLDGQYHGAAFDDVSRRTPDMRDSDWRVGHYHPRNILIHVVQPEGYFPSQQPGEHRVQWKQHWLDDDELPSDAFLAVVTLYSRLDGTLVFESRLLKTAGLTPIEVRGVFKLGQVPVTGVGDPDDGAWHFAGLSLVNRIEADSGRVSFDRCAVKHVEVHSIDTDQPVLTARDTLFSRLQTARSLTQLEYCTVLDRCVTEALQGSEVLFTCLIQKDHPTVIPPEPLCLRYSRVHPDQPPAILAEQHRNTNEPVSFFGASFGDPGAGVLHPATAKTVWFGAEDGTEMGAFHFLHLCQRFEAVREKLKDYLPVGYEAVMIPDAYLAPAGIPEVPHG
;
A
#
# COMPACT_ATOMS: atom_id res chain seq x y z
N MET A 1 -14.20 16.13 -23.21
CA MET A 1 -14.80 17.43 -22.85
C MET A 1 -14.44 18.43 -23.95
N PRO A 2 -15.39 19.21 -24.51
CA PRO A 2 -15.03 20.34 -25.36
C PRO A 2 -14.26 21.36 -24.52
N GLY A 3 -13.17 21.87 -25.08
CA GLY A 3 -12.04 22.50 -24.39
C GLY A 3 -12.34 23.80 -23.65
N GLU A 4 -11.39 24.15 -22.79
CA GLU A 4 -11.26 25.43 -22.08
C GLU A 4 -11.36 26.66 -23.01
N ARG A 5 -11.18 26.48 -24.32
CA ARG A 5 -11.59 27.44 -25.36
C ARG A 5 -13.09 27.30 -25.62
N GLY A 6 -13.92 28.00 -24.87
CA GLY A 6 -15.38 28.03 -25.05
C GLY A 6 -15.93 28.58 -26.39
N LEU A 7 -15.13 28.64 -27.46
CA LEU A 7 -15.49 29.19 -28.78
C LEU A 7 -14.98 28.29 -29.91
N ARG A 8 -15.89 27.77 -30.75
CA ARG A 8 -15.55 27.09 -32.03
C ARG A 8 -15.30 28.13 -33.11
N LEU A 9 -14.41 27.88 -34.07
CA LEU A 9 -14.13 28.80 -35.18
C LEU A 9 -15.40 29.17 -35.97
N TYR A 10 -16.31 28.20 -36.17
CA TYR A 10 -17.60 28.46 -36.82
C TYR A 10 -18.46 29.46 -36.04
N ASP A 11 -18.38 29.44 -34.71
CA ASP A 11 -19.16 30.31 -33.83
C ASP A 11 -18.64 31.75 -33.80
N ILE A 12 -17.39 31.98 -34.26
CA ILE A 12 -16.77 33.31 -34.43
C ILE A 12 -17.26 34.00 -35.71
N LEU A 13 -17.71 33.25 -36.71
CA LEU A 13 -18.16 33.84 -37.98
C LEU A 13 -19.39 34.74 -37.78
N PRO A 14 -19.47 35.88 -38.50
CA PRO A 14 -20.66 36.72 -38.54
C PRO A 14 -21.92 35.91 -38.90
N GLU A 15 -23.04 36.23 -38.26
CA GLU A 15 -24.29 35.47 -38.39
C GLU A 15 -24.76 35.36 -39.85
N TYR A 16 -24.61 36.44 -40.64
CA TYR A 16 -25.00 36.44 -42.05
C TYR A 16 -24.23 35.41 -42.90
N ILE A 17 -22.96 35.10 -42.55
CA ILE A 17 -22.16 34.08 -43.24
C ILE A 17 -22.67 32.68 -42.85
N ARG A 18 -22.98 32.47 -41.57
CA ARG A 18 -23.52 31.20 -41.08
C ARG A 18 -24.87 30.87 -41.70
N GLN A 19 -25.72 31.87 -41.90
CA GLN A 19 -27.03 31.70 -42.56
C GLN A 19 -26.90 31.33 -44.06
N GLN A 20 -25.76 31.61 -44.69
CA GLN A 20 -25.49 31.24 -46.09
C GLN A 20 -24.97 29.80 -46.25
N ASP A 21 -24.44 29.16 -45.19
CA ASP A 21 -23.91 27.78 -45.21
C ASP A 21 -25.02 26.70 -45.15
N LYS A 22 -25.92 26.72 -46.15
CA LYS A 22 -27.08 25.81 -46.21
C LYS A 22 -26.72 24.33 -46.42
N ASN A 23 -25.53 24.05 -46.98
CA ASN A 23 -25.03 22.69 -47.22
C ASN A 23 -24.06 22.20 -46.13
N HIS A 24 -23.80 23.03 -45.10
CA HIS A 24 -22.91 22.72 -43.97
C HIS A 24 -21.46 22.40 -44.36
N HIS A 25 -21.01 22.81 -45.55
CA HIS A 25 -19.65 22.56 -45.99
C HIS A 25 -18.65 23.44 -45.24
N THR A 26 -18.98 24.72 -45.05
CA THR A 26 -18.12 25.65 -44.31
C THR A 26 -18.02 25.23 -42.85
N ARG A 27 -19.14 24.82 -42.24
CA ARG A 27 -19.17 24.26 -40.89
C ARG A 27 -18.27 23.04 -40.76
N ARG A 28 -18.41 22.03 -41.62
CA ARG A 28 -17.58 20.81 -41.57
C ARG A 28 -16.10 21.10 -41.75
N TYR A 29 -15.75 22.03 -42.66
CA TYR A 29 -14.36 22.44 -42.86
C TYR A 29 -13.78 23.11 -41.61
N LEU A 30 -14.51 24.06 -41.00
CA LEU A 30 -14.07 24.75 -39.80
C LEU A 30 -14.05 23.86 -38.56
N GLU A 31 -14.99 22.92 -38.43
CA GLU A 31 -14.95 21.88 -37.39
C GLU A 31 -13.70 21.00 -37.54
N GLY A 32 -13.30 20.67 -38.78
CA GLY A 32 -12.03 19.99 -39.05
C GLY A 32 -10.81 20.83 -38.64
N ALA A 33 -10.81 22.13 -38.96
CA ALA A 33 -9.75 23.06 -38.56
C ALA A 33 -9.67 23.25 -37.03
N ASP A 34 -10.81 23.33 -36.35
CA ASP A 34 -10.92 23.40 -34.88
C ASP A 34 -10.22 22.21 -34.23
N VAL A 35 -10.48 20.99 -34.72
CA VAL A 35 -9.82 19.77 -34.20
C VAL A 35 -8.30 19.85 -34.31
N VAL A 36 -7.77 20.39 -35.41
CA VAL A 36 -6.32 20.55 -35.61
C VAL A 36 -5.75 21.61 -34.67
N LEU A 37 -6.40 22.77 -34.57
CA LEU A 37 -5.96 23.86 -33.69
C LEU A 37 -6.02 23.48 -32.21
N GLU A 38 -7.04 22.73 -31.80
CA GLU A 38 -7.17 22.21 -30.45
C GLU A 38 -6.05 21.23 -30.14
N ARG A 39 -5.78 20.27 -31.05
CA ARG A 39 -4.64 19.35 -30.88
C ARG A 39 -3.30 20.09 -30.79
N LEU A 40 -3.09 21.13 -31.61
CA LEU A 40 -1.88 21.94 -31.56
C LEU A 40 -1.78 22.69 -30.22
N TYR A 41 -2.88 23.27 -29.74
CA TYR A 41 -2.94 23.94 -28.44
C TYR A 41 -2.61 22.97 -27.32
N GLN A 42 -3.26 21.80 -27.28
CA GLN A 42 -2.98 20.77 -26.27
C GLN A 42 -1.53 20.27 -26.33
N THR A 43 -0.96 20.13 -27.53
CA THR A 43 0.46 19.76 -27.70
C THR A 43 1.39 20.83 -27.14
N LEU A 44 1.14 22.11 -27.43
CA LEU A 44 1.92 23.21 -26.88
C LEU A 44 1.77 23.32 -25.37
N HIS A 45 0.55 23.14 -24.86
CA HIS A 45 0.27 23.18 -23.43
C HIS A 45 0.99 22.04 -22.69
N GLN A 46 0.97 20.82 -23.25
CA GLN A 46 1.77 19.70 -22.76
C GLN A 46 3.27 20.01 -22.82
N PHE A 47 3.78 20.54 -23.94
CA PHE A 47 5.18 20.93 -24.08
C PHE A 47 5.62 21.95 -23.02
N TYR A 48 4.76 22.90 -22.64
CA TYR A 48 5.05 23.81 -21.53
C TYR A 48 5.09 23.08 -20.19
N GLY A 49 4.11 22.20 -19.91
CA GLY A 49 4.06 21.37 -18.70
C GLY A 49 5.27 20.44 -18.55
N ASP A 50 5.77 19.93 -19.67
CA ASP A 50 6.93 19.04 -19.77
C ASP A 50 8.25 19.64 -19.28
N ASN A 51 8.33 20.97 -19.11
CA ASN A 51 9.51 21.62 -18.53
C ASN A 51 9.58 21.48 -17.00
N PHE A 52 8.51 20.98 -16.35
CA PHE A 52 8.40 20.92 -14.89
C PHE A 52 8.14 19.49 -14.42
N PRO A 53 9.18 18.76 -13.97
CA PRO A 53 9.06 17.34 -13.62
C PRO A 53 8.24 17.07 -12.35
N GLY A 54 8.16 18.05 -11.43
CA GLY A 54 7.44 17.94 -10.16
C GLY A 54 5.93 17.72 -10.30
N GLN A 55 5.28 17.32 -9.20
CA GLN A 55 3.83 17.14 -9.16
C GLN A 55 3.09 18.47 -9.35
N PRO A 56 2.00 18.49 -10.14
CA PRO A 56 1.06 19.61 -10.15
C PRO A 56 0.54 19.93 -8.75
N GLY A 57 0.31 21.21 -8.45
CA GLY A 57 -0.19 21.63 -7.13
C GLY A 57 0.84 21.60 -5.98
N VAL A 58 2.08 21.12 -6.22
CA VAL A 58 3.15 21.07 -5.22
C VAL A 58 4.37 21.87 -5.72
N ASP A 59 4.77 22.90 -4.97
CA ASP A 59 5.98 23.69 -5.30
C ASP A 59 7.24 23.06 -4.68
N ALA A 60 8.30 22.93 -5.49
CA ALA A 60 9.62 22.39 -5.11
C ALA A 60 10.33 23.13 -3.96
N LYS A 61 9.79 24.28 -3.51
CA LYS A 61 10.38 25.16 -2.49
C LYS A 61 9.74 25.07 -1.10
N ASP A 62 8.82 24.14 -0.86
CA ASP A 62 8.09 24.03 0.42
C ASP A 62 7.35 25.33 0.83
N THR A 63 6.99 26.20 -0.12
CA THR A 63 6.38 27.51 0.16
C THR A 63 4.87 27.62 -0.09
N GLY A 64 4.18 26.56 -0.51
CA GLY A 64 2.71 26.57 -0.65
C GLY A 64 2.14 25.61 -1.70
N THR A 65 0.83 25.72 -1.94
CA THR A 65 0.14 25.06 -3.07
C THR A 65 0.63 25.65 -4.38
N GLY A 66 1.29 24.83 -5.19
CA GLY A 66 1.64 25.16 -6.56
C GLY A 66 0.37 25.34 -7.42
N ASP A 67 0.55 25.67 -8.70
CA ASP A 67 -0.58 25.78 -9.63
C ASP A 67 -1.28 24.40 -9.79
N PRO A 68 -2.52 24.22 -9.29
CA PRO A 68 -3.24 22.94 -9.38
C PRO A 68 -3.69 22.65 -10.82
N ASP A 69 -3.78 23.67 -11.67
CA ASP A 69 -4.20 23.55 -13.07
C ASP A 69 -3.00 23.24 -13.99
N ARG A 70 -1.77 23.14 -13.42
CA ARG A 70 -0.56 22.80 -14.19
C ARG A 70 -0.64 21.38 -14.73
N ILE A 71 -0.38 21.22 -16.03
CA ILE A 71 -0.21 19.90 -16.63
C ILE A 71 1.07 19.23 -16.10
N ALA A 72 0.96 17.97 -15.70
CA ALA A 72 2.11 17.15 -15.33
C ALA A 72 3.00 16.85 -16.55
N SER A 73 4.32 16.96 -16.37
CA SER A 73 5.29 16.51 -17.37
C SER A 73 5.07 15.04 -17.74
N GLN A 74 5.24 14.66 -18.99
CA GLN A 74 5.14 13.27 -19.42
C GLN A 74 6.18 12.37 -18.74
N GLU A 75 5.81 11.11 -18.48
CA GLU A 75 6.61 10.17 -17.67
C GLU A 75 7.96 9.82 -18.32
N TRP A 76 7.99 9.74 -19.65
CA TRP A 76 9.19 9.40 -20.41
C TRP A 76 10.29 10.47 -20.32
N LEU A 77 9.97 11.68 -19.86
CA LEU A 77 10.94 12.76 -19.64
C LEU A 77 11.68 12.63 -18.31
N LEU A 78 11.12 11.94 -17.32
CA LEU A 78 11.70 11.84 -15.98
C LEU A 78 13.13 11.30 -15.98
N PRO A 79 13.48 10.24 -16.77
CA PRO A 79 14.86 9.78 -16.88
C PRO A 79 15.84 10.84 -17.42
N TYR A 80 15.42 11.72 -18.33
CA TYR A 80 16.28 12.77 -18.87
C TYR A 80 16.56 13.87 -17.85
N PHE A 81 15.56 14.24 -17.05
CA PHE A 81 15.76 15.15 -15.93
C PHE A 81 16.62 14.53 -14.83
N ALA A 82 16.42 13.24 -14.57
CA ALA A 82 17.26 12.46 -13.68
C ALA A 82 18.73 12.48 -14.13
N ASP A 83 19.01 12.19 -15.41
CA ASP A 83 20.37 12.26 -15.96
C ASP A 83 20.97 13.67 -15.87
N LEU A 84 20.17 14.70 -16.18
CA LEU A 84 20.60 16.11 -16.10
C LEU A 84 20.98 16.50 -14.67
N LEU A 85 20.21 16.03 -13.68
CA LEU A 85 20.40 16.33 -12.27
C LEU A 85 21.25 15.27 -11.56
N ASP A 86 21.78 14.26 -12.26
CA ASP A 86 22.47 13.08 -11.70
C ASP A 86 21.65 12.32 -10.63
N ALA A 87 20.32 12.37 -10.71
CA ALA A 87 19.41 11.78 -9.74
C ALA A 87 19.08 10.32 -10.12
N ARG A 88 19.48 9.37 -9.28
CA ARG A 88 19.13 7.95 -9.48
C ARG A 88 17.66 7.70 -9.13
N LEU A 89 16.81 7.36 -10.11
CA LEU A 89 15.40 7.02 -9.87
C LEU A 89 15.27 5.59 -9.36
N LEU A 90 14.77 5.44 -8.13
CA LEU A 90 14.59 4.13 -7.50
C LEU A 90 13.15 3.86 -7.09
N SER A 91 12.33 4.90 -6.90
CA SER A 91 10.95 4.66 -6.47
C SER A 91 10.20 3.84 -7.53
N PRO A 92 9.48 2.78 -7.13
CA PRO A 92 8.59 2.07 -8.05
C PRO A 92 7.35 2.92 -8.38
N LEU A 93 7.04 3.92 -7.55
CA LEU A 93 5.89 4.79 -7.72
C LEU A 93 6.24 5.96 -8.65
N LEU A 94 5.33 6.29 -9.57
CA LEU A 94 5.52 7.43 -10.47
C LEU A 94 5.65 8.75 -9.70
N GLU A 95 4.82 8.93 -8.68
CA GLU A 95 4.85 10.11 -7.80
C GLU A 95 6.20 10.23 -7.09
N GLY A 96 6.70 9.14 -6.53
CA GLY A 96 8.02 9.09 -5.91
C GLY A 96 9.13 9.45 -6.90
N ARG A 97 9.10 8.92 -8.14
CA ARG A 97 10.08 9.27 -9.19
C ARG A 97 10.08 10.76 -9.52
N ARG A 98 8.90 11.40 -9.55
CA ARG A 98 8.82 12.86 -9.76
C ARG A 98 9.47 13.61 -8.61
N THR A 99 9.17 13.23 -7.38
CA THR A 99 9.76 13.85 -6.18
C THR A 99 11.27 13.63 -6.12
N GLU A 100 11.76 12.46 -6.55
CA GLU A 100 13.20 12.18 -6.63
C GLU A 100 13.95 13.13 -7.57
N VAL A 101 13.32 13.52 -8.69
CA VAL A 101 13.88 14.52 -9.62
C VAL A 101 13.73 15.92 -9.04
N ASP A 102 12.54 16.27 -8.57
CA ASP A 102 12.18 17.61 -8.12
C ASP A 102 13.01 18.06 -6.90
N ARG A 103 13.19 17.16 -5.91
CA ARG A 103 13.94 17.42 -4.67
C ARG A 103 15.41 17.04 -4.74
N ALA A 104 15.92 16.58 -5.90
CA ALA A 104 17.29 16.09 -6.04
C ALA A 104 18.36 17.05 -5.50
N VAL A 105 18.24 18.35 -5.77
CA VAL A 105 19.20 19.37 -5.31
C VAL A 105 19.07 19.61 -3.80
N ALA A 106 17.83 19.75 -3.30
CA ALA A 106 17.56 20.02 -1.89
C ALA A 106 18.03 18.89 -0.98
N TRP A 107 17.79 17.64 -1.38
CA TRP A 107 18.24 16.46 -0.64
C TRP A 107 19.76 16.37 -0.57
N ARG A 108 20.48 16.67 -1.67
CA ARG A 108 21.95 16.67 -1.65
C ARG A 108 22.54 17.72 -0.72
N GLN A 109 21.92 18.90 -0.63
CA GLN A 109 22.37 19.97 0.27
C GLN A 109 22.20 19.60 1.76
N ARG A 110 21.25 18.71 2.08
CA ARG A 110 20.93 18.28 3.44
C ARG A 110 21.40 16.85 3.77
N LYS A 111 22.24 16.27 2.90
CA LYS A 111 22.79 14.92 3.09
C LYS A 111 23.40 14.72 4.48
N GLY A 112 23.10 13.58 5.10
CA GLY A 112 23.58 13.22 6.43
C GLY A 112 22.77 13.77 7.60
N THR A 113 21.66 14.47 7.34
CA THR A 113 20.72 14.92 8.38
C THR A 113 19.55 13.94 8.53
N LEU A 114 18.92 13.88 9.70
CA LEU A 114 17.73 13.03 9.89
C LEU A 114 16.55 13.52 9.05
N ALA A 115 16.40 14.84 8.90
CA ALA A 115 15.32 15.43 8.10
C ALA A 115 15.34 14.94 6.64
N VAL A 116 16.51 14.84 6.01
CA VAL A 116 16.58 14.31 4.64
C VAL A 116 16.33 12.81 4.58
N VAL A 117 16.71 12.05 5.62
CA VAL A 117 16.43 10.61 5.67
C VAL A 117 14.93 10.36 5.75
N ASP A 118 14.22 11.15 6.54
CA ASP A 118 12.77 11.10 6.68
C ASP A 118 12.10 11.46 5.35
N GLU A 119 12.40 12.63 4.79
CA GLU A 119 11.85 13.08 3.50
C GLU A 119 12.10 12.10 2.34
N VAL A 120 13.29 11.49 2.28
CA VAL A 120 13.62 10.50 1.25
C VAL A 120 12.84 9.21 1.48
N SER A 121 12.70 8.78 2.74
CA SER A 121 11.96 7.56 3.08
C SER A 121 10.49 7.69 2.70
N GLU A 122 9.87 8.82 3.02
CA GLU A 122 8.47 9.10 2.67
C GLU A 122 8.28 9.29 1.17
N ALA A 123 9.14 10.05 0.50
CA ALA A 123 9.00 10.31 -0.93
C ALA A 123 9.22 9.07 -1.80
N VAL A 124 10.23 8.26 -1.48
CA VAL A 124 10.55 7.05 -2.27
C VAL A 124 9.63 5.90 -1.88
N GLY A 125 9.38 5.75 -0.58
CA GLY A 125 8.61 4.66 0.00
C GLY A 125 7.11 4.90 -0.02
N GLY A 126 6.62 6.13 -0.14
CA GLY A 126 5.19 6.48 -0.15
C GLY A 126 4.44 6.15 1.15
N TRP A 127 5.16 6.01 2.27
CA TRP A 127 4.60 5.77 3.60
C TRP A 127 5.10 6.84 4.55
N GLU A 128 4.31 7.15 5.55
CA GLU A 128 4.76 7.97 6.67
C GLU A 128 5.83 7.23 7.47
N THR A 129 6.87 7.97 7.88
CA THR A 129 8.00 7.39 8.60
C THR A 129 8.34 8.15 9.88
N VAL A 130 8.98 7.45 10.81
CA VAL A 130 9.64 8.06 11.96
C VAL A 130 11.07 7.58 12.01
N VAL A 131 12.00 8.52 11.79
CA VAL A 131 13.43 8.24 11.73
C VAL A 131 14.11 8.49 13.08
N GLN A 132 14.97 7.56 13.48
CA GLN A 132 15.70 7.63 14.74
C GLN A 132 17.15 7.20 14.59
N GLU A 133 18.02 7.83 15.36
CA GLU A 133 19.42 7.45 15.45
C GLU A 133 19.61 6.25 16.38
N GLY A 134 20.19 5.16 15.88
CA GLY A 134 20.44 3.94 16.66
C GLY A 134 21.35 4.16 17.87
N TRP A 135 22.31 5.10 17.81
CA TRP A 135 23.17 5.41 18.96
C TRP A 135 22.37 6.00 20.15
N THR A 136 21.26 6.67 19.88
CA THR A 136 20.36 7.19 20.93
C THR A 136 19.55 6.10 21.61
N ARG A 137 19.62 4.85 21.12
CA ARG A 137 19.02 3.67 21.75
C ARG A 137 20.03 2.85 22.53
N LEU A 138 21.29 3.29 22.62
CA LEU A 138 22.32 2.55 23.33
C LEU A 138 22.47 2.98 24.79
N ALA A 139 22.73 1.99 25.63
CA ALA A 139 23.13 2.19 27.00
C ALA A 139 24.55 2.78 27.04
N MET A 140 24.70 3.92 27.71
CA MET A 140 26.00 4.57 27.91
C MET A 140 26.20 4.87 29.39
N THR A 141 27.44 4.79 29.86
CA THR A 141 27.81 5.25 31.20
C THR A 141 28.16 6.73 31.16
N PRO A 142 27.79 7.52 32.18
CA PRO A 142 28.18 8.93 32.25
C PRO A 142 29.70 9.04 32.36
N ARG A 143 30.29 9.97 31.62
CA ARG A 143 31.73 10.23 31.69
C ARG A 143 32.02 11.16 32.87
N LEU A 144 33.00 10.80 33.69
CA LEU A 144 33.36 11.56 34.91
C LEU A 144 33.79 13.02 34.63
N ASN A 145 34.25 13.31 33.42
CA ASN A 145 34.69 14.64 32.98
C ASN A 145 33.61 15.44 32.23
N GLU A 146 32.39 14.92 32.08
CA GLU A 146 31.28 15.62 31.44
C GLU A 146 30.18 15.91 32.49
N PRO A 147 30.10 17.15 33.02
CA PRO A 147 29.09 17.49 34.01
C PRO A 147 27.69 17.53 33.38
N LEU A 148 26.66 17.19 34.17
CA LEU A 148 25.27 17.37 33.77
C LEU A 148 24.98 18.85 33.50
N GLN A 149 24.47 19.12 32.30
CA GLN A 149 24.00 20.46 31.92
C GLN A 149 22.70 20.82 32.66
N GLN A 150 22.33 22.10 32.69
CA GLN A 150 21.08 22.54 33.31
C GLN A 150 19.85 21.97 32.59
N GLU A 151 18.79 21.70 33.36
CA GLU A 151 17.50 21.16 32.89
C GLU A 151 16.86 22.03 31.80
N SER A 152 17.03 23.36 31.88
CA SER A 152 16.54 24.32 30.90
C SER A 152 17.16 24.16 29.51
N LEU A 153 18.43 23.72 29.42
CA LEU A 153 19.09 23.41 28.14
C LEU A 153 18.48 22.17 27.47
N TYR A 154 17.71 21.42 28.23
CA TYR A 154 16.93 20.28 27.79
C TYR A 154 15.44 20.63 27.64
N GLY A 155 15.06 21.91 27.64
CA GLY A 155 13.66 22.33 27.45
C GLY A 155 12.72 21.91 28.58
N VAL A 156 13.25 21.57 29.76
CA VAL A 156 12.45 21.27 30.95
C VAL A 156 12.45 22.53 31.83
N GLU A 157 11.28 23.13 32.02
CA GLU A 157 11.12 24.33 32.87
C GLU A 157 11.34 24.03 34.36
N ASP A 158 11.10 22.78 34.79
CA ASP A 158 11.25 22.35 36.17
C ASP A 158 12.71 22.29 36.61
N THR A 159 13.04 23.08 37.64
CA THR A 159 14.30 22.91 38.38
C THR A 159 14.15 21.75 39.36
N LEU A 160 14.75 20.60 39.04
CA LEU A 160 14.82 19.46 39.96
C LEU A 160 15.60 19.85 41.21
N ASN A 161 15.12 19.46 42.40
CA ASN A 161 15.86 19.72 43.63
C ASN A 161 17.08 18.79 43.71
N ARG A 162 18.26 19.38 43.53
CA ARG A 162 19.56 18.68 43.53
C ARG A 162 19.88 17.95 44.84
N ASN A 163 19.21 18.32 45.93
CA ASN A 163 19.37 17.68 47.24
C ASN A 163 18.50 16.42 47.41
N ILE A 164 17.58 16.15 46.48
CA ILE A 164 16.69 14.99 46.54
C ILE A 164 17.11 14.00 45.44
N PRO A 165 17.79 12.90 45.79
CA PRO A 165 18.26 11.91 44.81
C PRO A 165 17.14 11.42 43.87
N GLN A 166 15.94 11.19 44.39
CA GLN A 166 14.78 10.71 43.63
C GLN A 166 14.25 11.74 42.60
N GLN A 167 14.56 13.03 42.78
CA GLN A 167 14.29 14.05 41.76
C GLN A 167 15.45 14.12 40.77
N MET A 168 16.70 14.04 41.24
CA MET A 168 17.87 14.02 40.36
C MET A 168 17.90 12.82 39.41
N THR A 169 17.35 11.65 39.77
CA THR A 169 17.21 10.52 38.84
C THR A 169 16.29 10.82 37.64
N LYS A 170 15.47 11.87 37.72
CA LYS A 170 14.60 12.31 36.62
C LYS A 170 15.29 13.30 35.68
N HIS A 171 16.54 13.67 35.96
CA HIS A 171 17.24 14.68 35.19
C HIS A 171 17.33 14.28 33.70
N PRO A 172 16.90 15.15 32.77
CA PRO A 172 16.77 14.79 31.36
C PRO A 172 18.11 14.42 30.72
N GLY A 173 19.22 15.00 31.19
CA GLY A 173 20.58 14.72 30.72
C GLY A 173 21.23 13.45 31.28
N LEU A 174 20.58 12.71 32.20
CA LEU A 174 21.17 11.46 32.71
C LEU A 174 21.08 10.35 31.66
N PRO A 175 22.19 9.63 31.36
CA PRO A 175 22.13 8.42 30.58
C PRO A 175 21.53 7.30 31.44
N THR A 176 20.23 7.07 31.30
CA THR A 176 19.51 6.06 32.07
C THR A 176 19.48 4.74 31.30
N VAL A 177 20.14 3.72 31.83
CA VAL A 177 20.15 2.37 31.25
C VAL A 177 18.90 1.59 31.65
N THR A 178 18.48 1.71 32.91
CA THR A 178 17.30 1.03 33.45
C THR A 178 16.12 1.99 33.53
N PRO A 179 14.98 1.70 32.88
CA PRO A 179 13.83 2.59 32.94
C PRO A 179 13.28 2.73 34.37
N ASP A 180 12.77 3.91 34.70
CA ASP A 180 12.05 4.19 35.93
C ASP A 180 10.69 3.48 35.88
N MET A 181 10.63 2.31 36.52
CA MET A 181 9.47 1.42 36.58
C MET A 181 8.21 2.05 37.18
N ARG A 182 8.32 3.24 37.79
CA ARG A 182 7.19 3.97 38.38
C ARG A 182 6.44 4.83 37.36
N LEU A 183 7.02 5.08 36.19
CA LEU A 183 6.51 6.01 35.18
C LEU A 183 6.40 5.31 33.83
N GLY A 184 5.22 5.36 33.20
CA GLY A 184 5.01 4.84 31.84
C GLY A 184 5.34 5.90 30.78
N SER A 185 6.06 5.52 29.74
CA SER A 185 6.57 6.41 28.70
C SER A 185 5.92 6.11 27.35
N ARG A 186 5.48 7.16 26.66
CA ARG A 186 4.91 7.10 25.30
C ARG A 186 5.12 8.40 24.57
N ALA A 187 4.94 8.39 23.25
CA ALA A 187 4.83 9.62 22.47
C ALA A 187 3.55 10.38 22.86
N VAL A 188 3.67 11.70 23.06
CA VAL A 188 2.54 12.61 23.33
C VAL A 188 2.68 13.86 22.49
N ARG A 189 1.55 14.45 22.08
CA ARG A 189 1.52 15.74 21.37
C ARG A 189 2.22 16.80 22.21
N ASP A 190 3.08 17.59 21.57
CA ASP A 190 3.84 18.65 22.22
C ASP A 190 3.29 20.02 21.78
N PRO A 191 2.54 20.74 22.64
CA PRO A 191 1.94 22.02 22.27
C PRO A 191 2.99 23.11 22.04
N ASP A 192 4.08 23.06 22.82
CA ASP A 192 5.13 24.08 22.82
C ASP A 192 6.43 23.50 22.24
N PRO A 193 7.14 24.21 21.33
CA PRO A 193 8.38 23.71 20.76
C PRO A 193 9.48 23.59 21.82
N SER A 194 10.07 22.40 21.93
CA SER A 194 11.23 22.11 22.77
C SER A 194 12.35 21.46 21.95
N VAL A 195 13.56 21.38 22.52
CA VAL A 195 14.70 20.69 21.89
C VAL A 195 14.50 19.18 21.70
N TYR A 196 13.42 18.62 22.24
CA TYR A 196 13.05 17.21 22.13
C TYR A 196 11.78 16.97 21.35
N SER A 197 11.12 18.03 20.89
CA SER A 197 10.01 17.89 19.99
C SER A 197 10.51 17.26 18.69
N GLN A 198 9.85 16.19 18.29
CA GLN A 198 9.93 15.63 16.96
C GLN A 198 8.70 16.09 16.17
N VAL A 199 8.85 16.21 14.86
CA VAL A 199 7.74 16.48 13.96
C VAL A 199 7.73 15.34 12.97
N SER A 200 6.56 14.73 12.80
CA SER A 200 6.33 13.63 11.87
C SER A 200 4.98 13.87 11.19
N GLU A 201 4.85 13.55 9.91
CA GLU A 201 3.53 13.46 9.29
C GLU A 201 2.85 12.16 9.73
N ILE A 202 1.64 12.29 10.27
CA ILE A 202 0.82 11.16 10.70
C ILE A 202 -0.61 11.42 10.20
N ASN A 203 -1.11 10.55 9.33
CA ASN A 203 -2.34 10.70 8.54
C ASN A 203 -2.44 12.03 7.77
N GLY A 204 -1.33 12.50 7.20
CA GLY A 204 -1.26 13.78 6.49
C GLY A 204 -1.43 15.01 7.40
N GLU A 205 -1.43 14.85 8.73
CA GLU A 205 -1.26 15.95 9.68
C GLU A 205 0.19 15.98 10.15
N SER A 206 0.84 17.14 10.06
CA SER A 206 2.14 17.36 10.70
C SER A 206 1.97 17.42 12.21
N ILE A 207 2.27 16.33 12.91
CA ILE A 207 2.15 16.22 14.36
C ILE A 207 3.50 16.50 15.02
N ARG A 208 3.52 17.51 15.89
CA ARG A 208 4.62 17.71 16.84
C ARG A 208 4.39 16.85 18.09
N TRP A 209 5.38 16.04 18.44
CA TRP A 209 5.30 15.14 19.58
C TRP A 209 6.62 15.06 20.35
N ARG A 210 6.56 14.60 21.59
CA ARG A 210 7.75 14.31 22.42
C ARG A 210 7.51 13.07 23.27
N GLN A 211 8.58 12.50 23.82
CA GLN A 211 8.44 11.45 24.83
C GLN A 211 7.90 12.04 26.14
N TYR A 212 6.83 11.46 26.69
CA TYR A 212 6.23 11.95 27.93
C TYR A 212 7.18 11.84 29.12
N TYR A 213 7.75 10.65 29.36
CA TYR A 213 8.79 10.42 30.38
C TYR A 213 10.01 9.77 29.75
N ARG A 214 11.07 10.54 29.46
CA ARG A 214 12.27 10.06 28.76
C ARG A 214 12.90 8.79 29.36
N HIS A 215 12.86 8.68 30.67
CA HIS A 215 13.43 7.55 31.42
C HIS A 215 12.39 6.53 31.87
N GLY A 216 11.10 6.73 31.56
CA GLY A 216 10.03 5.81 31.97
C GLY A 216 10.03 4.51 31.18
N VAL A 217 9.23 3.55 31.63
CA VAL A 217 9.02 2.27 30.94
C VAL A 217 8.23 2.52 29.66
N PRO A 218 8.77 2.21 28.48
CA PRO A 218 8.03 2.31 27.22
C PRO A 218 6.72 1.50 27.26
N CYS A 219 5.61 2.14 26.88
CA CYS A 219 4.30 1.50 26.80
C CYS A 219 4.24 0.45 25.68
N HIS A 220 4.97 0.68 24.58
CA HIS A 220 4.98 -0.17 23.38
C HIS A 220 6.39 -0.69 23.10
N HIS A 221 6.88 -1.51 24.02
CA HIS A 221 8.24 -2.04 23.96
C HIS A 221 8.32 -3.37 23.23
N GLU A 222 9.50 -3.65 22.68
CA GLU A 222 9.81 -4.96 22.12
C GLU A 222 9.59 -6.06 23.16
N ARG A 223 8.81 -7.08 22.81
CA ARG A 223 8.52 -8.22 23.70
C ARG A 223 8.17 -9.49 22.94
N ILE A 224 8.33 -10.61 23.62
CA ILE A 224 7.66 -11.85 23.25
C ILE A 224 6.52 -12.05 24.24
N ASP A 225 5.30 -12.21 23.74
CA ASP A 225 4.14 -12.42 24.62
C ASP A 225 4.06 -13.87 25.14
N LEU A 226 3.01 -14.16 25.91
CA LEU A 226 2.82 -15.47 26.52
C LEU A 226 2.60 -16.59 25.50
N ASP A 227 2.14 -16.24 24.29
CA ASP A 227 1.90 -17.16 23.18
C ASP A 227 3.17 -17.36 22.33
N GLY A 228 4.27 -16.71 22.70
CA GLY A 228 5.54 -16.78 21.98
C GLY A 228 5.59 -15.89 20.74
N GLN A 229 4.61 -15.01 20.54
CA GLN A 229 4.59 -14.07 19.42
C GLN A 229 5.53 -12.90 19.72
N TYR A 230 6.38 -12.59 18.75
CA TYR A 230 7.28 -11.45 18.80
C TYR A 230 6.52 -10.17 18.41
N HIS A 231 6.63 -9.15 19.25
CA HIS A 231 6.16 -7.79 19.03
C HIS A 231 7.40 -6.90 18.94
N GLY A 232 7.59 -6.24 17.79
CA GLY A 232 8.69 -5.29 17.60
C GLY A 232 8.54 -4.05 18.50
N ALA A 233 9.65 -3.34 18.70
CA ALA A 233 9.60 -2.03 19.34
C ALA A 233 8.82 -1.03 18.47
N ALA A 234 7.91 -0.29 19.08
CA ALA A 234 7.31 0.87 18.44
C ALA A 234 8.34 2.01 18.31
N PHE A 235 8.05 2.99 17.48
CA PHE A 235 8.82 4.21 17.33
C PHE A 235 8.98 4.94 18.68
N ASP A 236 8.02 4.83 19.60
CA ASP A 236 8.09 5.47 20.91
C ASP A 236 8.78 4.61 21.99
N ASP A 237 9.36 3.46 21.62
CA ASP A 237 10.24 2.69 22.49
C ASP A 237 11.59 3.41 22.65
N VAL A 238 11.77 4.03 23.81
CA VAL A 238 12.99 4.74 24.18
C VAL A 238 13.98 3.93 25.01
N SER A 239 13.70 2.65 25.23
CA SER A 239 14.50 1.83 26.13
C SER A 239 15.90 1.59 25.57
N ARG A 240 16.88 1.65 26.47
CA ARG A 240 18.29 1.50 26.11
C ARG A 240 18.63 0.03 25.92
N ARG A 241 19.50 -0.23 24.95
CA ARG A 241 19.98 -1.55 24.55
C ARG A 241 21.50 -1.58 24.57
N THR A 242 22.06 -2.76 24.76
CA THR A 242 23.45 -3.01 24.38
C THR A 242 23.56 -2.99 22.86
N PRO A 243 24.70 -2.58 22.28
CA PRO A 243 24.91 -2.71 20.84
C PRO A 243 24.60 -4.13 20.39
N ASP A 244 23.65 -4.25 19.46
CA ASP A 244 23.30 -5.52 18.86
C ASP A 244 24.33 -5.86 17.78
N MET A 245 25.01 -6.98 17.96
CA MET A 245 26.08 -7.44 17.07
C MET A 245 25.64 -8.60 16.18
N ARG A 246 24.35 -9.00 16.27
CA ARG A 246 23.76 -10.02 15.40
C ARG A 246 23.55 -9.45 14.00
N ASP A 247 23.52 -10.34 13.02
CA ASP A 247 23.08 -9.97 11.68
C ASP A 247 21.64 -9.46 11.75
N SER A 248 21.38 -8.32 11.11
CA SER A 248 20.07 -7.71 11.12
C SER A 248 19.08 -8.57 10.33
N ASP A 249 17.99 -8.97 10.97
CA ASP A 249 16.80 -9.47 10.29
C ASP A 249 15.63 -8.52 10.58
N TRP A 250 14.38 -8.99 10.50
CA TRP A 250 13.22 -8.17 10.81
C TRP A 250 12.93 -8.04 12.32
N ARG A 251 13.55 -8.84 13.19
CA ARG A 251 13.38 -8.88 14.65
C ARG A 251 14.58 -8.32 15.43
N VAL A 252 15.78 -8.54 14.94
CA VAL A 252 17.01 -8.36 15.71
C VAL A 252 18.11 -7.70 14.88
N GLY A 253 19.19 -7.26 15.52
CA GLY A 253 20.34 -6.62 14.88
C GLY A 253 20.13 -5.14 14.56
N HIS A 254 19.08 -4.52 15.11
CA HIS A 254 18.72 -3.14 14.76
C HIS A 254 19.48 -2.09 15.56
N TYR A 255 19.67 -2.33 16.86
CA TYR A 255 20.19 -1.31 17.78
C TYR A 255 21.72 -1.24 17.78
N HIS A 256 22.28 -0.45 16.87
CA HIS A 256 23.72 -0.26 16.73
C HIS A 256 24.04 1.23 16.46
N PRO A 257 25.21 1.78 16.88
CA PRO A 257 25.47 3.21 16.74
C PRO A 257 25.49 3.72 15.30
N ARG A 258 25.73 2.79 14.35
CA ARG A 258 25.78 3.07 12.91
C ARG A 258 24.44 2.83 12.21
N ASN A 259 23.41 2.41 12.92
CA ASN A 259 22.12 2.16 12.31
C ASN A 259 21.23 3.41 12.46
N ILE A 260 20.52 3.74 11.39
CA ILE A 260 19.40 4.67 11.41
C ILE A 260 18.13 3.82 11.34
N LEU A 261 17.32 3.88 12.40
CA LEU A 261 16.08 3.13 12.51
C LEU A 261 14.99 3.94 11.83
N ILE A 262 14.28 3.33 10.91
CA ILE A 262 13.21 3.96 10.13
C ILE A 262 11.96 3.17 10.39
N HIS A 263 11.15 3.66 11.31
CA HIS A 263 9.85 3.08 11.60
C HIS A 263 8.91 3.49 10.48
N VAL A 264 8.24 2.54 9.85
CA VAL A 264 7.32 2.78 8.74
C VAL A 264 5.94 2.28 9.10
N VAL A 265 4.90 2.99 8.65
CA VAL A 265 3.52 2.52 8.80
C VAL A 265 3.37 1.12 8.21
N GLN A 266 2.82 0.19 9.00
CA GLN A 266 2.51 -1.15 8.52
C GLN A 266 1.42 -1.10 7.43
N PRO A 267 1.66 -1.64 6.22
CA PRO A 267 0.63 -1.73 5.20
C PRO A 267 -0.47 -2.74 5.60
N GLU A 268 -1.72 -2.29 5.67
CA GLU A 268 -2.86 -3.10 6.13
C GLU A 268 -3.62 -3.82 5.00
N GLY A 269 -3.40 -3.45 3.74
CA GLY A 269 -4.03 -4.11 2.59
C GLY A 269 -5.55 -3.94 2.52
N TYR A 270 -6.27 -5.04 2.30
CA TYR A 270 -7.74 -5.05 2.10
C TYR A 270 -8.57 -4.86 3.37
N PHE A 271 -7.96 -4.88 4.56
CA PHE A 271 -8.66 -4.86 5.85
C PHE A 271 -8.03 -3.85 6.83
N PRO A 272 -8.28 -2.55 6.63
CA PRO A 272 -7.71 -1.54 7.50
C PRO A 272 -8.30 -1.58 8.92
N SER A 273 -7.47 -1.32 9.93
CA SER A 273 -7.88 -1.36 11.35
C SER A 273 -8.74 -0.17 11.78
N GLN A 274 -8.61 0.98 11.10
CA GLN A 274 -9.20 2.28 11.48
C GLN A 274 -10.48 2.67 10.76
N GLN A 275 -10.77 2.07 9.61
CA GLN A 275 -12.01 2.31 8.85
C GLN A 275 -13.04 1.15 8.86
N PRO A 276 -13.25 0.39 9.97
CA PRO A 276 -14.30 -0.62 10.02
C PRO A 276 -15.73 -0.07 9.86
N GLY A 277 -15.95 1.25 9.78
CA GLY A 277 -17.30 1.85 9.74
C GLY A 277 -17.63 2.56 8.42
N GLU A 278 -16.71 3.38 7.91
CA GLU A 278 -17.01 4.35 6.84
C GLU A 278 -17.12 3.72 5.44
N HIS A 279 -16.53 2.54 5.24
CA HIS A 279 -16.53 1.84 3.95
C HIS A 279 -17.07 0.41 4.09
N ARG A 280 -18.09 0.22 4.94
CA ARG A 280 -18.81 -1.05 5.09
C ARG A 280 -20.23 -0.95 4.57
N VAL A 281 -20.61 -1.86 3.68
CA VAL A 281 -21.96 -1.93 3.13
C VAL A 281 -22.54 -3.34 3.20
N GLN A 282 -23.86 -3.41 3.32
CA GLN A 282 -24.59 -4.68 3.32
C GLN A 282 -25.11 -4.96 1.90
N TRP A 283 -24.88 -6.18 1.44
CA TRP A 283 -25.47 -6.73 0.24
C TRP A 283 -26.73 -7.53 0.60
N LYS A 284 -27.81 -7.28 -0.13
CA LYS A 284 -29.04 -8.08 -0.08
C LYS A 284 -29.30 -8.63 -1.49
N GLN A 285 -29.48 -9.93 -1.57
CA GLN A 285 -29.65 -10.67 -2.82
C GLN A 285 -30.94 -10.32 -3.61
N HIS A 286 -31.90 -9.61 -3.00
CA HIS A 286 -33.25 -9.39 -3.55
C HIS A 286 -33.24 -8.71 -4.93
N TRP A 287 -32.17 -7.99 -5.29
CA TRP A 287 -32.09 -7.38 -6.61
C TRP A 287 -31.93 -8.38 -7.76
N LEU A 288 -31.13 -9.43 -7.55
CA LEU A 288 -30.92 -10.46 -8.57
C LEU A 288 -32.12 -11.41 -8.67
N ASP A 289 -32.89 -11.54 -7.59
CA ASP A 289 -33.96 -12.52 -7.46
C ASP A 289 -35.36 -11.89 -7.69
N ASP A 290 -35.60 -10.67 -7.22
CA ASP A 290 -36.90 -9.98 -7.16
C ASP A 290 -36.91 -8.60 -7.87
N ASP A 291 -35.85 -8.25 -8.62
CA ASP A 291 -35.66 -6.95 -9.31
C ASP A 291 -35.71 -5.70 -8.39
N GLU A 292 -35.61 -5.87 -7.06
CA GLU A 292 -35.57 -4.76 -6.11
C GLU A 292 -34.18 -4.12 -6.07
N LEU A 293 -34.05 -2.83 -6.38
CA LEU A 293 -32.75 -2.15 -6.39
C LEU A 293 -31.93 -2.36 -5.09
N PRO A 294 -30.59 -2.50 -5.19
CA PRO A 294 -29.74 -2.54 -4.00
C PRO A 294 -29.92 -1.28 -3.15
N SER A 295 -29.65 -1.39 -1.84
CA SER A 295 -29.82 -0.26 -0.92
C SER A 295 -29.02 0.98 -1.34
N ASP A 296 -29.54 2.18 -1.08
CA ASP A 296 -28.86 3.45 -1.37
C ASP A 296 -27.44 3.51 -0.78
N ALA A 297 -27.23 2.95 0.41
CA ALA A 297 -25.91 2.88 1.04
C ALA A 297 -24.90 2.06 0.23
N PHE A 298 -25.35 0.98 -0.44
CA PHE A 298 -24.51 0.17 -1.33
C PHE A 298 -24.18 0.95 -2.62
N LEU A 299 -25.20 1.53 -3.26
CA LEU A 299 -25.04 2.26 -4.53
C LEU A 299 -24.25 3.58 -4.37
N ALA A 300 -24.17 4.12 -3.16
CA ALA A 300 -23.37 5.29 -2.82
C ALA A 300 -21.86 5.05 -2.96
N VAL A 301 -21.40 3.80 -2.79
CA VAL A 301 -19.97 3.46 -2.79
C VAL A 301 -19.59 2.41 -3.85
N VAL A 302 -20.55 1.63 -4.35
CA VAL A 302 -20.36 0.67 -5.46
C VAL A 302 -21.12 1.14 -6.69
N THR A 303 -20.44 1.19 -7.82
CA THR A 303 -21.04 1.41 -9.14
C THR A 303 -21.47 0.07 -9.72
N LEU A 304 -22.69 0.03 -10.25
CA LEU A 304 -23.27 -1.13 -10.89
C LEU A 304 -23.60 -0.79 -12.35
N TYR A 305 -23.04 -1.53 -13.30
CA TYR A 305 -23.30 -1.32 -14.73
C TYR A 305 -23.09 -2.61 -15.53
N SER A 306 -23.70 -2.67 -16.71
CA SER A 306 -23.46 -3.76 -17.67
C SER A 306 -22.49 -3.29 -18.75
N ARG A 307 -21.47 -4.10 -19.06
CA ARG A 307 -20.59 -3.92 -20.20
C ARG A 307 -21.31 -4.31 -21.50
N LEU A 308 -20.79 -3.87 -22.64
CA LEU A 308 -21.34 -4.19 -23.96
C LEU A 308 -21.35 -5.70 -24.27
N ASP A 309 -20.49 -6.46 -23.62
CA ASP A 309 -20.41 -7.93 -23.70
C ASP A 309 -21.44 -8.65 -22.80
N GLY A 310 -22.27 -7.90 -22.06
CA GLY A 310 -23.27 -8.45 -21.14
C GLY A 310 -22.76 -8.69 -19.71
N THR A 311 -21.47 -8.44 -19.42
CA THR A 311 -20.91 -8.61 -18.08
C THR A 311 -21.51 -7.59 -17.11
N LEU A 312 -22.06 -8.05 -16.00
CA LEU A 312 -22.51 -7.21 -14.90
C LEU A 312 -21.34 -6.87 -13.96
N VAL A 313 -21.02 -5.59 -13.83
CA VAL A 313 -19.87 -5.09 -13.08
C VAL A 313 -20.30 -4.46 -11.76
N PHE A 314 -19.63 -4.87 -10.68
CA PHE A 314 -19.66 -4.29 -9.34
C PHE A 314 -18.30 -3.67 -9.04
N GLU A 315 -18.21 -2.35 -9.13
CA GLU A 315 -16.93 -1.63 -9.03
C GLU A 315 -16.97 -0.61 -7.89
N SER A 316 -15.94 -0.63 -7.06
CA SER A 316 -15.74 0.40 -6.04
C SER A 316 -15.62 1.78 -6.69
N ARG A 317 -16.43 2.73 -6.24
CA ARG A 317 -16.29 4.15 -6.62
C ARG A 317 -14.99 4.78 -6.12
N LEU A 318 -14.29 4.12 -5.21
CA LEU A 318 -13.00 4.55 -4.64
C LEU A 318 -11.81 3.88 -5.34
N LEU A 319 -12.05 3.03 -6.34
CA LEU A 319 -10.99 2.36 -7.09
C LEU A 319 -10.22 3.36 -7.93
N LYS A 320 -9.15 3.92 -7.36
CA LYS A 320 -8.17 4.75 -8.08
C LYS A 320 -7.14 3.85 -8.76
N THR A 321 -6.44 4.40 -9.75
CA THR A 321 -5.31 3.71 -10.40
C THR A 321 -4.10 3.60 -9.47
N ALA A 322 -3.97 4.51 -8.50
CA ALA A 322 -2.92 4.51 -7.47
C ALA A 322 -3.54 4.48 -6.07
N GLY A 323 -3.24 3.43 -5.30
CA GLY A 323 -3.73 3.23 -3.93
C GLY A 323 -4.91 2.24 -3.85
N LEU A 324 -5.06 1.65 -2.66
CA LEU A 324 -6.13 0.70 -2.33
C LEU A 324 -6.97 1.27 -1.19
N THR A 325 -8.22 1.62 -1.48
CA THR A 325 -9.23 1.97 -0.46
C THR A 325 -10.34 0.92 -0.52
N PRO A 326 -10.28 -0.13 0.31
CA PRO A 326 -11.19 -1.26 0.19
C PRO A 326 -12.59 -0.90 0.69
N ILE A 327 -13.60 -1.36 -0.05
CA ILE A 327 -14.99 -1.33 0.40
C ILE A 327 -15.36 -2.74 0.87
N GLU A 328 -15.65 -2.89 2.15
CA GLU A 328 -16.10 -4.16 2.71
C GLU A 328 -17.59 -4.37 2.44
N VAL A 329 -17.89 -5.44 1.69
CA VAL A 329 -19.26 -5.84 1.36
C VAL A 329 -19.62 -7.10 2.13
N ARG A 330 -20.67 -7.00 2.95
CA ARG A 330 -21.20 -8.10 3.75
C ARG A 330 -22.47 -8.66 3.12
N GLY A 331 -22.46 -9.93 2.76
CA GLY A 331 -23.63 -10.61 2.20
C GLY A 331 -23.25 -11.74 1.25
N VAL A 332 -24.19 -12.65 1.02
CA VAL A 332 -23.99 -13.77 0.11
C VAL A 332 -24.44 -13.36 -1.29
N PHE A 333 -23.57 -13.51 -2.27
CA PHE A 333 -23.90 -13.36 -3.68
C PHE A 333 -24.27 -14.72 -4.25
N LYS A 334 -25.49 -14.83 -4.77
CA LYS A 334 -25.96 -16.00 -5.50
C LYS A 334 -26.12 -15.61 -6.96
N LEU A 335 -25.31 -16.19 -7.83
CA LEU A 335 -25.21 -15.81 -9.23
C LEU A 335 -25.70 -16.98 -10.08
N GLY A 336 -26.51 -16.69 -11.10
CA GLY A 336 -26.92 -17.68 -12.10
C GLY A 336 -27.51 -18.97 -11.52
N GLN A 337 -28.33 -18.88 -10.47
CA GLN A 337 -28.75 -20.04 -9.68
C GLN A 337 -29.53 -21.06 -10.51
N VAL A 338 -29.18 -22.34 -10.38
CA VAL A 338 -29.81 -23.46 -11.10
C VAL A 338 -30.40 -24.45 -10.07
N PRO A 339 -31.68 -24.30 -9.67
CA PRO A 339 -32.25 -24.93 -8.48
C PRO A 339 -32.25 -26.47 -8.43
N VAL A 340 -32.03 -27.15 -9.56
CA VAL A 340 -32.14 -28.62 -9.66
C VAL A 340 -30.78 -29.28 -9.71
N THR A 341 -29.93 -28.86 -10.65
CA THR A 341 -28.60 -29.46 -10.87
C THR A 341 -27.52 -28.79 -10.05
N GLY A 342 -27.71 -27.51 -9.66
CA GLY A 342 -26.65 -26.65 -9.12
C GLY A 342 -25.51 -26.39 -10.11
N VAL A 343 -25.73 -26.69 -11.39
CA VAL A 343 -24.73 -26.62 -12.46
C VAL A 343 -25.43 -26.11 -13.69
N GLY A 344 -25.04 -24.91 -14.14
CA GLY A 344 -25.55 -24.25 -15.32
C GLY A 344 -24.50 -24.06 -16.40
N ASP A 345 -24.93 -23.42 -17.48
CA ASP A 345 -24.11 -23.11 -18.65
C ASP A 345 -23.08 -22.01 -18.29
N PRO A 346 -21.78 -22.19 -18.58
CA PRO A 346 -20.76 -21.16 -18.35
C PRO A 346 -21.00 -19.86 -19.13
N ASP A 347 -21.80 -19.85 -20.19
CA ASP A 347 -22.09 -18.65 -20.97
C ASP A 347 -23.42 -17.97 -20.53
N ASP A 348 -24.12 -18.56 -19.54
CA ASP A 348 -25.33 -17.98 -18.94
C ASP A 348 -24.98 -17.05 -17.77
N GLY A 349 -24.50 -15.86 -18.14
CA GLY A 349 -24.18 -14.76 -17.24
C GLY A 349 -22.68 -14.52 -17.06
N ALA A 350 -22.31 -13.27 -16.82
CA ALA A 350 -20.94 -12.89 -16.49
C ALA A 350 -20.95 -11.80 -15.42
N TRP A 351 -20.16 -11.97 -14.37
CA TRP A 351 -20.06 -11.03 -13.26
C TRP A 351 -18.61 -10.62 -13.00
N HIS A 352 -18.39 -9.33 -12.80
CA HIS A 352 -17.08 -8.76 -12.52
C HIS A 352 -17.12 -7.93 -11.24
N PHE A 353 -16.16 -8.17 -10.34
CA PHE A 353 -16.01 -7.44 -9.09
C PHE A 353 -14.66 -6.72 -9.09
N ALA A 354 -14.64 -5.44 -8.74
CA ALA A 354 -13.43 -4.63 -8.75
C ALA A 354 -13.30 -3.74 -7.51
N GLY A 355 -12.18 -3.85 -6.78
CA GLY A 355 -11.89 -3.00 -5.62
C GLY A 355 -12.70 -3.29 -4.35
N LEU A 356 -13.16 -4.54 -4.16
CA LEU A 356 -14.10 -4.91 -3.08
C LEU A 356 -13.51 -5.97 -2.13
N SER A 357 -13.81 -5.82 -0.84
CA SER A 357 -13.55 -6.82 0.20
C SER A 357 -14.84 -7.59 0.52
N LEU A 358 -15.03 -8.72 -0.16
CA LEU A 358 -16.20 -9.61 -0.11
C LEU A 358 -16.03 -10.62 1.03
N VAL A 359 -16.57 -10.31 2.21
CA VAL A 359 -16.28 -11.03 3.47
C VAL A 359 -17.18 -12.23 3.77
N ASN A 360 -18.05 -12.62 2.85
CA ASN A 360 -18.97 -13.74 2.97
C ASN A 360 -18.73 -14.79 1.86
N ARG A 361 -19.76 -15.19 1.11
CA ARG A 361 -19.67 -16.24 0.08
C ARG A 361 -20.22 -15.71 -1.24
N ILE A 362 -19.57 -16.08 -2.32
CA ILE A 362 -20.05 -15.94 -3.69
C ILE A 362 -20.25 -17.36 -4.22
N GLU A 363 -21.44 -17.62 -4.72
CA GLU A 363 -21.84 -18.92 -5.25
C GLU A 363 -22.45 -18.68 -6.64
N ALA A 364 -21.83 -19.25 -7.66
CA ALA A 364 -22.28 -19.15 -9.04
C ALA A 364 -22.57 -20.55 -9.60
N ASP A 365 -23.85 -20.84 -9.86
CA ASP A 365 -24.23 -22.15 -10.42
C ASP A 365 -24.01 -22.18 -11.94
N SER A 366 -24.25 -21.05 -12.62
CA SER A 366 -24.00 -20.80 -14.05
C SER A 366 -23.06 -19.62 -14.25
N GLY A 367 -22.63 -19.40 -15.50
CA GLY A 367 -21.90 -18.20 -15.92
C GLY A 367 -20.42 -18.13 -15.52
N ARG A 368 -19.82 -16.96 -15.71
CA ARG A 368 -18.40 -16.68 -15.41
C ARG A 368 -18.23 -15.58 -14.36
N VAL A 369 -17.23 -15.72 -13.49
CA VAL A 369 -16.95 -14.75 -12.43
C VAL A 369 -15.53 -14.22 -12.56
N SER A 370 -15.35 -12.90 -12.41
CA SER A 370 -14.05 -12.26 -12.51
C SER A 370 -13.79 -11.25 -11.39
N PHE A 371 -12.53 -11.15 -10.96
CA PHE A 371 -12.10 -10.27 -9.87
C PHE A 371 -10.88 -9.42 -10.27
N ASP A 372 -10.90 -8.12 -9.96
CA ASP A 372 -9.75 -7.22 -10.05
C ASP A 372 -9.55 -6.50 -8.71
N ARG A 373 -8.37 -6.61 -8.11
CA ARG A 373 -8.02 -5.93 -6.85
C ARG A 373 -9.09 -6.13 -5.76
N CYS A 374 -9.43 -7.38 -5.48
CA CYS A 374 -10.43 -7.75 -4.48
C CYS A 374 -9.84 -8.58 -3.33
N ALA A 375 -10.59 -8.66 -2.23
CA ALA A 375 -10.43 -9.72 -1.24
C ALA A 375 -11.72 -10.53 -1.16
N VAL A 376 -11.64 -11.85 -1.33
CA VAL A 376 -12.80 -12.74 -1.43
C VAL A 376 -12.67 -13.86 -0.41
N LYS A 377 -13.58 -13.89 0.58
CA LYS A 377 -13.50 -14.90 1.64
C LYS A 377 -13.78 -16.30 1.10
N HIS A 378 -14.84 -16.43 0.31
CA HIS A 378 -15.23 -17.71 -0.28
C HIS A 378 -15.87 -17.50 -1.65
N VAL A 379 -15.32 -18.16 -2.67
CA VAL A 379 -15.92 -18.24 -4.01
C VAL A 379 -16.08 -19.68 -4.44
N GLU A 380 -17.26 -20.00 -4.95
CA GLU A 380 -17.61 -21.28 -5.53
C GLU A 380 -18.25 -21.04 -6.91
N VAL A 381 -17.68 -21.65 -7.95
CA VAL A 381 -18.23 -21.62 -9.32
C VAL A 381 -18.45 -23.05 -9.78
N HIS A 382 -19.69 -23.37 -10.16
CA HIS A 382 -20.12 -24.74 -10.49
C HIS A 382 -20.26 -24.99 -12.00
N SER A 383 -20.34 -23.92 -12.80
CA SER A 383 -20.37 -23.98 -14.27
C SER A 383 -19.12 -24.69 -14.79
N ILE A 384 -19.26 -25.48 -15.86
CA ILE A 384 -18.21 -26.38 -16.34
C ILE A 384 -17.70 -25.93 -17.71
N ASP A 385 -16.44 -25.53 -17.75
CA ASP A 385 -15.71 -25.25 -19.00
C ASP A 385 -14.22 -25.49 -18.74
N THR A 386 -13.58 -26.31 -19.57
CA THR A 386 -12.16 -26.63 -19.47
C THR A 386 -11.31 -25.90 -20.50
N ASP A 387 -11.94 -25.27 -21.49
CA ASP A 387 -11.26 -24.57 -22.59
C ASP A 387 -11.18 -23.07 -22.30
N GLN A 388 -12.21 -22.50 -21.66
CA GLN A 388 -12.21 -21.11 -21.21
C GLN A 388 -12.39 -20.99 -19.70
N PRO A 389 -11.71 -20.05 -19.04
CA PRO A 389 -11.80 -19.92 -17.59
C PRO A 389 -13.21 -19.50 -17.14
N VAL A 390 -13.77 -20.23 -16.18
CA VAL A 390 -15.03 -19.84 -15.50
C VAL A 390 -14.77 -18.86 -14.35
N LEU A 391 -13.53 -18.87 -13.82
CA LEU A 391 -13.06 -17.90 -12.85
C LEU A 391 -11.76 -17.26 -13.35
N THR A 392 -11.75 -15.93 -13.41
CA THR A 392 -10.54 -15.14 -13.68
C THR A 392 -10.28 -14.19 -12.51
N ALA A 393 -9.04 -14.03 -12.07
CA ALA A 393 -8.73 -13.07 -11.03
C ALA A 393 -7.37 -12.44 -11.21
N ARG A 394 -7.30 -11.14 -10.92
CA ARG A 394 -6.06 -10.36 -10.92
C ARG A 394 -5.91 -9.60 -9.61
N ASP A 395 -4.70 -9.55 -9.04
CA ASP A 395 -4.38 -8.78 -7.84
C ASP A 395 -5.34 -9.08 -6.66
N THR A 396 -5.80 -10.33 -6.56
CA THR A 396 -6.92 -10.71 -5.67
C THR A 396 -6.48 -11.68 -4.57
N LEU A 397 -6.94 -11.40 -3.35
CA LEU A 397 -6.75 -12.24 -2.17
C LEU A 397 -7.94 -13.17 -1.97
N PHE A 398 -7.72 -14.48 -1.89
CA PHE A 398 -8.74 -15.47 -1.57
C PHE A 398 -8.46 -16.14 -0.22
N SER A 399 -9.49 -16.32 0.61
CA SER A 399 -9.40 -17.32 1.70
C SER A 399 -9.69 -18.71 1.16
N ARG A 400 -10.83 -18.89 0.47
CA ARG A 400 -11.24 -20.16 -0.13
C ARG A 400 -11.68 -19.97 -1.57
N LEU A 401 -11.09 -20.75 -2.48
CA LEU A 401 -11.44 -20.78 -3.90
C LEU A 401 -11.82 -22.21 -4.29
N GLN A 402 -12.98 -22.36 -4.93
CA GLN A 402 -13.44 -23.64 -5.46
C GLN A 402 -14.04 -23.50 -6.85
N THR A 403 -13.40 -24.16 -7.81
CA THR A 403 -13.82 -24.25 -9.22
C THR A 403 -13.61 -25.69 -9.66
N ALA A 404 -14.38 -26.60 -9.06
CA ALA A 404 -14.00 -27.99 -8.96
C ALA A 404 -13.72 -28.64 -10.32
N ARG A 405 -14.51 -28.37 -11.38
CA ARG A 405 -14.46 -29.11 -12.66
C ARG A 405 -14.05 -28.26 -13.86
N SER A 406 -13.47 -27.09 -13.64
CA SER A 406 -13.38 -26.04 -14.65
C SER A 406 -12.01 -25.37 -14.63
N LEU A 407 -11.70 -24.67 -15.73
CA LEU A 407 -10.49 -23.87 -15.83
C LEU A 407 -10.62 -22.60 -14.97
N THR A 408 -9.57 -22.34 -14.19
CA THR A 408 -9.39 -21.10 -13.42
C THR A 408 -8.11 -20.40 -13.84
N GLN A 409 -8.16 -19.09 -14.04
CA GLN A 409 -6.99 -18.27 -14.36
C GLN A 409 -6.73 -17.26 -13.24
N LEU A 410 -5.51 -17.25 -12.71
CA LEU A 410 -5.10 -16.37 -11.61
C LEU A 410 -3.80 -15.64 -11.97
N GLU A 411 -3.79 -14.33 -11.80
CA GLU A 411 -2.61 -13.47 -11.99
C GLU A 411 -2.39 -12.61 -10.76
N TYR A 412 -1.17 -12.62 -10.19
CA TYR A 412 -0.86 -11.83 -8.99
C TYR A 412 -1.85 -12.08 -7.84
N CYS A 413 -2.25 -13.33 -7.60
CA CYS A 413 -3.23 -13.67 -6.57
C CYS A 413 -2.57 -14.28 -5.33
N THR A 414 -3.24 -14.21 -4.19
CA THR A 414 -2.84 -14.95 -2.98
C THR A 414 -4.01 -15.82 -2.51
N VAL A 415 -3.79 -17.11 -2.28
CA VAL A 415 -4.81 -18.04 -1.77
C VAL A 415 -4.38 -18.59 -0.41
N LEU A 416 -5.14 -18.25 0.63
CA LEU A 416 -4.76 -18.50 2.02
C LEU A 416 -5.05 -19.93 2.50
N ASP A 417 -6.33 -20.32 2.53
CA ASP A 417 -6.76 -21.48 3.32
C ASP A 417 -7.06 -22.71 2.48
N ARG A 418 -7.76 -22.54 1.35
CA ARG A 418 -8.20 -23.66 0.52
C ARG A 418 -8.27 -23.31 -0.97
N CYS A 419 -7.67 -24.15 -1.80
CA CYS A 419 -7.79 -24.10 -3.26
C CYS A 419 -8.26 -25.46 -3.77
N VAL A 420 -9.46 -25.50 -4.36
CA VAL A 420 -10.01 -26.69 -5.00
C VAL A 420 -10.22 -26.40 -6.48
N THR A 421 -9.37 -26.96 -7.32
CA THR A 421 -9.50 -26.82 -8.78
C THR A 421 -8.88 -28.02 -9.49
N GLU A 422 -9.50 -28.43 -10.58
CA GLU A 422 -8.97 -29.50 -11.43
C GLU A 422 -8.11 -28.95 -12.57
N ALA A 423 -8.36 -27.73 -13.06
CA ALA A 423 -7.58 -27.03 -14.08
C ALA A 423 -7.23 -25.61 -13.62
N LEU A 424 -5.96 -25.21 -13.78
CA LEU A 424 -5.45 -23.93 -13.30
C LEU A 424 -4.38 -23.39 -14.23
N GLN A 425 -4.51 -22.11 -14.59
CA GLN A 425 -3.47 -21.30 -15.21
C GLN A 425 -3.11 -20.18 -14.23
N GLY A 426 -1.96 -20.30 -13.57
CA GLY A 426 -1.50 -19.36 -12.55
C GLY A 426 -0.19 -18.68 -12.93
N SER A 427 -0.15 -17.36 -12.75
CA SER A 427 1.03 -16.52 -12.93
C SER A 427 1.21 -15.64 -11.68
N GLU A 428 2.39 -15.68 -11.05
CA GLU A 428 2.69 -14.87 -9.86
C GLU A 428 1.76 -15.12 -8.65
N VAL A 429 1.26 -16.35 -8.50
CA VAL A 429 0.28 -16.71 -7.48
C VAL A 429 0.98 -17.24 -6.23
N LEU A 430 0.53 -16.79 -5.06
CA LEU A 430 0.97 -17.28 -3.76
C LEU A 430 -0.04 -18.26 -3.16
N PHE A 431 0.31 -19.54 -3.11
CA PHE A 431 -0.49 -20.55 -2.40
C PHE A 431 0.11 -20.83 -1.01
N THR A 432 -0.62 -20.53 0.05
CA THR A 432 -0.29 -21.02 1.41
C THR A 432 -1.02 -22.31 1.78
N CYS A 433 -1.92 -22.77 0.91
CA CYS A 433 -2.60 -24.05 1.03
C CYS A 433 -2.22 -25.00 -0.11
N LEU A 434 -2.58 -26.28 0.04
CA LEU A 434 -2.48 -27.27 -1.03
C LEU A 434 -3.54 -27.00 -2.10
N ILE A 435 -3.15 -27.19 -3.36
CA ILE A 435 -4.08 -27.23 -4.49
C ILE A 435 -4.65 -28.64 -4.58
N GLN A 436 -5.95 -28.75 -4.36
CA GLN A 436 -6.68 -30.01 -4.24
C GLN A 436 -7.59 -30.24 -5.45
N LYS A 437 -7.74 -31.52 -5.83
CA LYS A 437 -8.80 -31.96 -6.73
C LYS A 437 -10.03 -32.39 -5.92
N ASP A 438 -11.22 -32.12 -6.44
CA ASP A 438 -12.48 -32.59 -5.84
C ASP A 438 -12.93 -33.92 -6.45
N HIS A 439 -12.77 -34.09 -7.78
CA HIS A 439 -13.09 -35.32 -8.50
C HIS A 439 -11.80 -35.95 -9.04
N PRO A 440 -11.20 -36.93 -8.34
CA PRO A 440 -9.93 -37.54 -8.75
C PRO A 440 -9.97 -38.20 -10.13
N THR A 441 -11.16 -38.60 -10.57
CA THR A 441 -11.40 -39.22 -11.88
C THR A 441 -11.43 -38.21 -13.01
N VAL A 442 -11.58 -36.91 -12.73
CA VAL A 442 -11.53 -35.89 -13.75
C VAL A 442 -10.07 -35.61 -14.09
N ILE A 443 -9.77 -35.82 -15.37
CA ILE A 443 -8.48 -35.56 -15.96
C ILE A 443 -8.69 -34.34 -16.87
N PRO A 444 -8.24 -33.14 -16.44
CA PRO A 444 -8.35 -31.95 -17.27
C PRO A 444 -7.53 -32.13 -18.57
N PRO A 445 -7.89 -31.44 -19.66
CA PRO A 445 -7.14 -31.51 -20.93
C PRO A 445 -5.68 -31.06 -20.77
N GLU A 446 -5.44 -30.07 -19.90
CA GLU A 446 -4.11 -29.63 -19.48
C GLU A 446 -3.93 -29.79 -17.97
N PRO A 447 -2.76 -30.23 -17.46
CA PRO A 447 -2.51 -30.25 -16.03
C PRO A 447 -2.33 -28.82 -15.49
N LEU A 448 -2.26 -28.64 -14.16
CA LEU A 448 -2.12 -27.30 -13.58
C LEU A 448 -0.83 -26.62 -14.09
N CYS A 449 -0.98 -25.48 -14.75
CA CYS A 449 0.11 -24.68 -15.30
C CYS A 449 0.40 -23.51 -14.36
N LEU A 450 1.58 -23.52 -13.73
CA LEU A 450 1.99 -22.47 -12.79
C LEU A 450 3.35 -21.90 -13.20
N ARG A 451 3.46 -20.59 -13.29
CA ARG A 451 4.71 -19.87 -13.54
C ARG A 451 4.93 -18.75 -12.53
N TYR A 452 6.20 -18.49 -12.21
CA TYR A 452 6.63 -17.42 -11.29
C TYR A 452 5.85 -17.40 -9.97
N SER A 453 5.38 -18.57 -9.52
CA SER A 453 4.42 -18.71 -8.43
C SER A 453 5.05 -19.37 -7.21
N ARG A 454 4.48 -19.15 -6.04
CA ARG A 454 4.84 -19.86 -4.82
C ARG A 454 3.86 -20.99 -4.57
N VAL A 455 4.35 -22.22 -4.55
CA VAL A 455 3.56 -23.42 -4.22
C VAL A 455 3.81 -23.85 -2.78
N HIS A 456 2.82 -24.51 -2.18
CA HIS A 456 2.99 -25.11 -0.85
C HIS A 456 4.12 -26.16 -0.86
N PRO A 457 5.00 -26.22 0.17
CA PRO A 457 6.14 -27.16 0.19
C PRO A 457 5.71 -28.62 0.06
N ASP A 458 4.55 -28.96 0.61
CA ASP A 458 3.99 -30.31 0.57
C ASP A 458 3.16 -30.59 -0.69
N GLN A 459 3.14 -29.69 -1.69
CA GLN A 459 2.37 -29.89 -2.92
C GLN A 459 2.97 -31.06 -3.74
N PRO A 460 2.18 -32.10 -4.07
CA PRO A 460 2.67 -33.21 -4.88
C PRO A 460 3.09 -32.76 -6.29
N PRO A 461 4.33 -33.09 -6.74
CA PRO A 461 4.82 -32.66 -8.06
C PRO A 461 3.97 -33.17 -9.23
N ALA A 462 3.36 -34.35 -9.11
CA ALA A 462 2.57 -34.99 -10.16
C ALA A 462 1.33 -34.20 -10.60
N ILE A 463 0.93 -33.17 -9.85
CA ILE A 463 -0.23 -32.32 -10.15
C ILE A 463 0.15 -31.14 -11.06
N LEU A 464 1.44 -30.84 -11.20
CA LEU A 464 1.94 -29.64 -11.87
C LEU A 464 2.52 -29.99 -13.26
N ALA A 465 1.99 -29.37 -14.31
CA ALA A 465 2.39 -29.61 -15.72
C ALA A 465 3.77 -29.04 -16.02
N GLU A 466 3.94 -27.77 -15.65
CA GLU A 466 5.11 -26.95 -15.93
C GLU A 466 5.42 -26.14 -14.68
N GLN A 467 6.67 -26.19 -14.22
CA GLN A 467 7.16 -25.37 -13.12
C GLN A 467 8.19 -24.39 -13.69
N HIS A 468 7.73 -23.27 -14.23
CA HIS A 468 8.64 -22.23 -14.69
C HIS A 468 8.91 -21.24 -13.56
N ARG A 469 10.13 -21.30 -12.98
CA ARG A 469 10.61 -20.36 -11.95
C ARG A 469 9.68 -20.24 -10.73
N ASN A 470 9.03 -21.34 -10.35
CA ASN A 470 8.25 -21.41 -9.11
C ASN A 470 9.17 -21.60 -7.90
N THR A 471 8.67 -21.22 -6.72
CA THR A 471 9.37 -21.38 -5.45
C THR A 471 8.48 -22.10 -4.42
N ASN A 472 9.09 -22.80 -3.47
CA ASN A 472 8.41 -23.36 -2.30
C ASN A 472 8.91 -22.73 -0.99
N GLU A 473 9.72 -21.67 -1.09
CA GLU A 473 10.29 -20.97 0.05
C GLU A 473 9.20 -20.43 0.99
N PRO A 474 9.53 -20.21 2.27
CA PRO A 474 8.57 -19.76 3.27
C PRO A 474 8.08 -18.33 2.96
N VAL A 475 6.80 -18.13 3.18
CA VAL A 475 6.12 -16.83 3.09
C VAL A 475 5.54 -16.48 4.44
N SER A 476 5.61 -15.20 4.80
CA SER A 476 5.05 -14.65 6.03
C SER A 476 4.27 -13.39 5.69
N PHE A 477 3.10 -13.24 6.29
CA PHE A 477 2.25 -12.07 6.12
C PHE A 477 2.17 -11.26 7.41
N PHE A 478 1.85 -9.98 7.31
CA PHE A 478 1.53 -9.16 8.49
C PHE A 478 0.28 -9.68 9.20
N GLY A 479 -0.77 -10.03 8.45
CA GLY A 479 -1.98 -10.67 8.95
C GLY A 479 -2.06 -12.14 8.53
N ALA A 480 -2.32 -13.03 9.48
CA ALA A 480 -2.32 -14.48 9.25
C ALA A 480 -3.66 -15.00 8.69
N SER A 481 -4.77 -14.34 9.03
CA SER A 481 -6.12 -14.78 8.65
C SER A 481 -6.80 -13.77 7.75
N PHE A 482 -7.71 -14.26 6.91
CA PHE A 482 -8.57 -13.38 6.11
C PHE A 482 -9.41 -12.48 7.01
N GLY A 483 -9.36 -11.17 6.75
CA GLY A 483 -10.03 -10.15 7.55
C GLY A 483 -9.11 -9.47 8.57
N ASP A 484 -7.93 -10.03 8.84
CA ASP A 484 -6.93 -9.37 9.69
C ASP A 484 -6.27 -8.21 8.93
N PRO A 485 -5.93 -7.10 9.61
CA PRO A 485 -5.04 -6.10 9.04
C PRO A 485 -3.73 -6.72 8.55
N GLY A 486 -3.39 -6.45 7.29
CA GLY A 486 -2.22 -7.01 6.63
C GLY A 486 -2.40 -8.44 6.09
N ALA A 487 -3.63 -8.96 6.02
CA ALA A 487 -3.88 -10.28 5.42
C ALA A 487 -3.38 -10.35 3.97
N GLY A 488 -2.51 -11.32 3.68
CA GLY A 488 -1.89 -11.50 2.37
C GLY A 488 -0.81 -10.45 2.01
N VAL A 489 -0.58 -9.46 2.86
CA VAL A 489 0.49 -8.46 2.67
C VAL A 489 1.82 -9.05 3.15
N LEU A 490 2.82 -9.09 2.27
CA LEU A 490 4.10 -9.71 2.54
C LEU A 490 4.84 -9.02 3.71
N HIS A 491 5.23 -9.82 4.69
CA HIS A 491 6.09 -9.39 5.80
C HIS A 491 7.57 -9.38 5.35
N PRO A 492 8.43 -8.49 5.90
CA PRO A 492 9.90 -8.53 5.73
C PRO A 492 10.60 -9.85 6.05
N ALA A 493 9.91 -10.76 6.71
CA ALA A 493 10.40 -12.11 7.03
C ALA A 493 10.31 -13.07 5.85
N THR A 494 9.55 -12.70 4.81
CA THR A 494 9.35 -13.52 3.63
C THR A 494 10.65 -13.69 2.85
N ALA A 495 10.85 -14.88 2.28
CA ALA A 495 12.02 -15.16 1.46
C ALA A 495 12.13 -14.18 0.27
N LYS A 496 13.35 -13.73 -0.03
CA LYS A 496 13.59 -12.78 -1.13
C LYS A 496 13.23 -13.36 -2.51
N THR A 497 13.19 -14.68 -2.65
CA THR A 497 12.68 -15.35 -3.87
C THR A 497 11.21 -15.08 -4.15
N VAL A 498 10.43 -14.67 -3.14
CA VAL A 498 9.04 -14.23 -3.30
C VAL A 498 8.97 -12.72 -3.55
N TRP A 499 9.87 -11.94 -2.93
CA TRP A 499 9.95 -10.47 -3.11
C TRP A 499 10.34 -10.06 -4.54
N PHE A 500 11.13 -10.89 -5.22
CA PHE A 500 11.68 -10.63 -6.56
C PHE A 500 11.35 -11.76 -7.55
N GLY A 501 10.36 -12.59 -7.22
CA GLY A 501 10.08 -13.81 -7.95
C GLY A 501 9.11 -13.67 -9.11
N ALA A 502 8.42 -12.53 -9.23
CA ALA A 502 7.52 -12.26 -10.33
C ALA A 502 8.26 -12.20 -11.68
N GLU A 503 7.55 -12.37 -12.79
CA GLU A 503 8.13 -12.31 -14.15
C GLU A 503 8.91 -11.00 -14.41
N ASP A 504 8.43 -9.89 -13.87
CA ASP A 504 9.06 -8.56 -13.98
C ASP A 504 10.18 -8.32 -12.95
N GLY A 505 10.50 -9.33 -12.13
CA GLY A 505 11.52 -9.25 -11.08
C GLY A 505 11.04 -8.58 -9.79
N THR A 506 9.72 -8.37 -9.62
CA THR A 506 9.15 -7.77 -8.40
C THR A 506 8.41 -8.79 -7.54
N GLU A 507 7.47 -8.33 -6.69
CA GLU A 507 6.81 -9.16 -5.70
C GLU A 507 5.65 -9.98 -6.29
N MET A 508 5.50 -11.22 -5.83
CA MET A 508 4.36 -12.07 -6.16
C MET A 508 3.13 -11.72 -5.29
N GLY A 509 1.94 -12.14 -5.76
CA GLY A 509 0.71 -12.16 -4.95
C GLY A 509 -0.18 -10.92 -5.04
N ALA A 510 -1.26 -10.93 -4.24
CA ALA A 510 -2.43 -10.04 -4.33
C ALA A 510 -2.17 -8.52 -4.31
N PHE A 511 -0.99 -8.08 -3.87
CA PHE A 511 -0.65 -6.67 -3.73
C PHE A 511 0.45 -6.22 -4.68
N HIS A 512 0.77 -7.00 -5.71
CA HIS A 512 1.80 -6.71 -6.70
C HIS A 512 1.71 -5.27 -7.26
N PHE A 513 0.50 -4.82 -7.59
CA PHE A 513 0.23 -3.46 -8.09
C PHE A 513 0.61 -2.31 -7.12
N LEU A 514 0.81 -2.60 -5.83
CA LEU A 514 1.22 -1.61 -4.83
C LEU A 514 2.74 -1.53 -4.64
N HIS A 515 3.49 -2.51 -5.17
CA HIS A 515 4.94 -2.59 -5.11
C HIS A 515 5.50 -2.46 -3.68
N LEU A 516 4.84 -3.01 -2.68
CA LEU A 516 5.17 -2.83 -1.27
C LEU A 516 6.60 -3.27 -0.95
N CYS A 517 7.01 -4.49 -1.29
CA CYS A 517 8.39 -4.95 -1.05
C CYS A 517 9.42 -4.11 -1.83
N GLN A 518 9.08 -3.67 -3.05
CA GLN A 518 9.98 -2.85 -3.87
C GLN A 518 10.13 -1.44 -3.31
N ARG A 519 9.08 -0.88 -2.70
CA ARG A 519 9.13 0.41 -1.99
C ARG A 519 10.09 0.33 -0.79
N PHE A 520 10.05 -0.76 -0.01
CA PHE A 520 11.02 -1.01 1.07
C PHE A 520 12.46 -1.03 0.54
N GLU A 521 12.71 -1.80 -0.52
CA GLU A 521 14.06 -1.91 -1.09
C GLU A 521 14.54 -0.61 -1.73
N ALA A 522 13.65 0.12 -2.41
CA ALA A 522 13.95 1.41 -3.01
C ALA A 522 14.39 2.44 -1.98
N VAL A 523 13.70 2.53 -0.83
CA VAL A 523 14.09 3.43 0.28
C VAL A 523 15.47 3.05 0.81
N ARG A 524 15.67 1.77 1.17
CA ARG A 524 16.95 1.27 1.68
C ARG A 524 18.10 1.60 0.73
N GLU A 525 17.88 1.40 -0.57
CA GLU A 525 18.91 1.57 -1.57
C GLU A 525 19.16 3.02 -1.94
N LYS A 526 18.13 3.88 -1.88
CA LYS A 526 18.27 5.33 -2.03
C LYS A 526 19.05 5.93 -0.88
N LEU A 527 18.77 5.53 0.35
CA LEU A 527 19.38 6.12 1.54
C LEU A 527 20.88 5.88 1.64
N LYS A 528 21.44 4.87 0.97
CA LYS A 528 22.90 4.72 0.82
C LYS A 528 23.56 5.98 0.26
N ASP A 529 22.85 6.74 -0.57
CA ASP A 529 23.34 7.98 -1.16
C ASP A 529 23.24 9.18 -0.20
N TYR A 530 22.47 9.08 0.90
CA TYR A 530 22.16 10.18 1.82
C TYR A 530 22.66 9.97 3.25
N LEU A 531 23.04 8.75 3.61
CA LEU A 531 23.61 8.45 4.91
C LEU A 531 25.11 8.81 5.00
N PRO A 532 25.62 9.14 6.19
CA PRO A 532 27.06 9.25 6.42
C PRO A 532 27.77 7.90 6.19
N VAL A 533 29.07 7.95 5.87
CA VAL A 533 29.85 6.74 5.57
C VAL A 533 29.82 5.76 6.75
N GLY A 534 29.50 4.51 6.46
CA GLY A 534 29.42 3.42 7.43
C GLY A 534 28.12 3.35 8.21
N TYR A 535 27.16 4.25 7.96
CA TYR A 535 25.80 4.13 8.52
C TYR A 535 24.90 3.29 7.60
N GLU A 536 23.95 2.59 8.21
CA GLU A 536 22.99 1.73 7.52
C GLU A 536 21.55 2.10 7.89
N ALA A 537 20.65 2.09 6.91
CA ALA A 537 19.22 2.26 7.13
C ALA A 537 18.59 0.91 7.48
N VAL A 538 17.85 0.88 8.59
CA VAL A 538 17.09 -0.29 9.04
C VAL A 538 15.62 0.07 9.00
N MET A 539 14.87 -0.55 8.10
CA MET A 539 13.42 -0.34 7.99
C MET A 539 12.68 -1.29 8.93
N ILE A 540 11.81 -0.74 9.76
CA ILE A 540 11.06 -1.45 10.80
C ILE A 540 9.58 -1.15 10.59
N PRO A 541 8.77 -2.13 10.13
CA PRO A 541 7.32 -1.96 10.12
C PRO A 541 6.80 -1.78 11.54
N ASP A 542 5.95 -0.78 11.74
CA ASP A 542 5.41 -0.43 13.04
C ASP A 542 3.88 -0.32 13.00
N ALA A 543 3.22 -1.22 13.73
CA ALA A 543 1.77 -1.24 13.87
C ALA A 543 1.23 -0.11 14.78
N TYR A 544 2.08 0.56 15.56
CA TYR A 544 1.69 1.70 16.40
C TYR A 544 1.84 3.05 15.67
N LEU A 545 2.55 3.08 14.54
CA LEU A 545 2.46 4.17 13.56
C LEU A 545 1.22 4.06 12.69
N ALA A 546 0.74 2.84 12.47
CA ALA A 546 -0.57 2.65 11.85
C ALA A 546 -1.62 3.39 12.69
N PRO A 547 -2.60 4.02 12.04
CA PRO A 547 -3.47 4.94 12.73
C PRO A 547 -4.13 4.20 13.90
N ALA A 548 -3.91 4.70 15.10
CA ALA A 548 -4.74 4.45 16.25
C ALA A 548 -5.23 5.84 16.58
N GLY A 549 -6.41 6.23 16.07
CA GLY A 549 -7.06 7.51 16.38
C GLY A 549 -6.64 7.97 17.76
N ILE A 550 -5.84 9.05 17.79
CA ILE A 550 -5.07 9.46 18.96
C ILE A 550 -6.07 9.48 20.12
N PRO A 551 -5.90 8.65 21.18
CA PRO A 551 -6.84 8.67 22.27
C PRO A 551 -6.84 10.08 22.84
N GLU A 552 -8.00 10.75 22.78
CA GLU A 552 -8.21 12.01 23.49
C GLU A 552 -7.76 11.78 24.94
N VAL A 553 -6.90 12.69 25.42
CA VAL A 553 -6.43 12.66 26.81
C VAL A 553 -7.67 12.59 27.70
N PRO A 554 -7.78 11.64 28.65
CA PRO A 554 -8.86 11.68 29.61
C PRO A 554 -8.77 13.02 30.34
N HIS A 555 -9.77 13.87 30.17
CA HIS A 555 -9.91 15.09 30.95
C HIS A 555 -9.86 14.69 32.43
N GLY A 556 -8.81 15.13 33.12
CA GLY A 556 -8.68 15.04 34.57
C GLY A 556 -9.61 16.02 35.26
#